data_AF-A0AAV7PB05-F1
#
_entry.id   AF-A0AAV7PB05-F1
#
_cell.length_a   1.000
_cell.length_b   1.000
_cell.length_c   1.000
_cell.angle_alpha   90.00
_cell.angle_beta   90.00
_cell.angle_gamma   90.00
#
_symmetry.space_group_name_H-M   'P 1'
#
loop_
_entity.id
_entity.type
_entity.pdbx_description
1 polymer ?
#
loop_
_entity_poly.entity_id
_entity_poly.type
_entity_poly.pdbx_seq_one_letter_code
_entity_poly.pdbx_strand_id
1 'polypeptide(L)'
;MGVRLITLYIAEMPWSKSDTDFQCDVNASEFCRKACFNAHFDTPIIALWNFTYILFVISVLLMELFASQLRYNLIKTKLKQGAQSVTLGNNGVTGVKGHDLAQKDIMIDFHQQKKMLGLYLFCIILRLVLEMAFLYILVVCHLPKVDGSPIICSTGLCPGPYTCLVRAAVEKRMSIIMLCTVSGAIIFTSVLFVLYTTCHYILLGRNHHGSPI
;
A
#
# COMPACT_ATOMS: atom_id res chain seq x y z
N MET A 1 6.50 4.65 -5.76
CA MET A 1 6.32 5.46 -4.53
C MET A 1 6.31 6.96 -4.82
N GLY A 2 7.27 7.48 -5.60
CA GLY A 2 7.34 8.91 -5.95
C GLY A 2 6.06 9.48 -6.58
N VAL A 3 5.43 8.75 -7.51
CA VAL A 3 4.17 9.18 -8.16
C VAL A 3 3.05 9.43 -7.13
N ARG A 4 2.94 8.59 -6.10
CA ARG A 4 1.90 8.73 -5.06
C ARG A 4 2.13 9.98 -4.20
N LEU A 5 3.38 10.25 -3.82
CA LEU A 5 3.75 11.44 -3.05
C LEU A 5 3.46 12.72 -3.85
N ILE A 6 3.84 12.76 -5.11
CA ILE A 6 3.56 13.89 -6.01
C ILE A 6 2.04 14.11 -6.16
N THR A 7 1.29 13.02 -6.35
CA THR A 7 -0.17 13.07 -6.48
C THR A 7 -0.84 13.60 -5.21
N LEU A 8 -0.37 13.18 -4.02
CA LEU A 8 -0.88 13.70 -2.75
C LEU A 8 -0.59 15.18 -2.58
N TYR A 9 0.62 15.62 -2.90
CA TYR A 9 0.98 17.03 -2.85
C TYR A 9 0.11 17.89 -3.79
N ILE A 10 -0.10 17.42 -5.03
CA ILE A 10 -0.98 18.09 -6.00
C ILE A 10 -2.43 18.10 -5.50
N ALA A 11 -2.89 17.01 -4.91
CA ALA A 11 -4.22 16.91 -4.35
C ALA A 11 -4.39 17.76 -3.08
N GLU A 12 -3.35 18.02 -2.29
CA GLU A 12 -3.44 18.86 -1.10
C GLU A 12 -3.69 20.33 -1.43
N MET A 13 -3.15 20.82 -2.54
CA MET A 13 -3.25 22.23 -2.94
C MET A 13 -4.71 22.77 -2.96
N PRO A 14 -5.67 22.20 -3.71
CA PRO A 14 -7.04 22.70 -3.73
C PRO A 14 -7.82 22.42 -2.44
N TRP A 15 -7.36 21.47 -1.62
CA TRP A 15 -8.01 21.13 -0.35
C TRP A 15 -7.55 22.00 0.80
N SER A 16 -6.33 22.56 0.74
CA SER A 16 -5.80 23.51 1.72
C SER A 16 -6.67 24.77 1.89
N LYS A 17 -7.42 25.15 0.83
CA LYS A 17 -8.34 26.31 0.80
C LYS A 17 -9.81 25.93 1.06
N SER A 18 -10.07 24.73 1.54
CA SER A 18 -11.44 24.21 1.73
C SER A 18 -12.30 25.04 2.69
N ASP A 19 -11.72 25.57 3.78
CA ASP A 19 -12.46 26.47 4.68
C ASP A 19 -12.87 27.76 3.95
N THR A 20 -11.94 28.44 3.26
CA THR A 20 -12.25 29.70 2.56
C THR A 20 -13.20 29.52 1.36
N ASP A 21 -13.20 28.33 0.77
CA ASP A 21 -14.07 27.99 -0.36
C ASP A 21 -15.50 27.63 0.07
N PHE A 22 -15.76 27.42 1.37
CA PHE A 22 -17.10 27.18 1.88
C PHE A 22 -17.80 28.50 2.19
N GLN A 23 -18.81 28.83 1.38
CA GLN A 23 -19.55 30.08 1.46
C GLN A 23 -21.02 29.81 1.76
N CYS A 24 -21.59 30.55 2.70
CA CYS A 24 -23.02 30.50 3.01
C CYS A 24 -23.70 31.82 2.64
N ASP A 25 -25.02 31.81 2.56
CA ASP A 25 -25.83 32.99 2.30
C ASP A 25 -25.49 34.17 3.24
N VAL A 26 -25.74 35.40 2.79
CA VAL A 26 -25.37 36.65 3.48
C VAL A 26 -25.99 36.79 4.88
N ASN A 27 -27.06 36.05 5.15
CA ASN A 27 -27.72 36.01 6.44
C ASN A 27 -26.98 35.15 7.49
N ALA A 28 -26.00 34.34 7.08
CA ALA A 28 -25.20 33.50 7.96
C ALA A 28 -24.01 34.29 8.52
N SER A 29 -23.83 34.26 9.85
CA SER A 29 -22.62 34.79 10.48
C SER A 29 -21.39 33.92 10.18
N GLU A 30 -20.18 34.47 10.32
CA GLU A 30 -18.94 33.69 10.12
C GLU A 30 -18.86 32.49 11.09
N PHE A 31 -19.35 32.66 12.31
CA PHE A 31 -19.50 31.57 13.27
C PHE A 31 -20.37 30.44 12.71
N CYS A 32 -21.49 30.81 12.09
CA CYS A 32 -22.41 29.84 11.50
C CYS A 32 -21.83 29.12 10.29
N ARG A 33 -21.10 29.86 9.44
CA ARG A 33 -20.36 29.30 8.31
C ARG A 33 -19.39 28.21 8.77
N LYS A 34 -18.61 28.48 9.85
CA LYS A 34 -17.66 27.52 10.43
C LYS A 34 -18.35 26.31 11.08
N ALA A 35 -19.47 26.53 11.78
CA ALA A 35 -20.26 25.43 12.35
C ALA A 35 -20.82 24.50 11.27
N CYS A 36 -21.38 25.06 10.19
CA CYS A 36 -21.88 24.31 9.05
C CYS A 36 -20.75 23.60 8.27
N PHE A 37 -19.60 24.26 8.11
CA PHE A 37 -18.42 23.64 7.51
C PHE A 37 -18.00 22.39 8.30
N ASN A 38 -17.92 22.48 9.62
CA ASN A 38 -17.53 21.36 10.48
C ASN A 38 -18.57 20.23 10.48
N ALA A 39 -19.86 20.54 10.33
CA ALA A 39 -20.92 19.54 10.20
C ALA A 39 -20.85 18.79 8.86
N HIS A 40 -20.52 19.49 7.77
CA HIS A 40 -20.42 18.89 6.42
C HIS A 40 -19.10 18.14 6.19
N PHE A 41 -17.99 18.72 6.66
CA PHE A 41 -16.64 18.14 6.62
C PHE A 41 -16.23 17.61 8.00
N ASP A 42 -17.08 16.77 8.56
CA ASP A 42 -16.90 16.05 9.83
C ASP A 42 -15.57 15.27 9.93
N THR A 43 -15.05 14.81 8.80
CA THR A 43 -13.80 14.05 8.71
C THR A 43 -12.74 14.84 7.95
N PRO A 44 -11.58 15.15 8.56
CA PRO A 44 -10.53 15.95 7.92
C PRO A 44 -9.92 15.18 6.74
N ILE A 45 -10.36 15.55 5.55
CA ILE A 45 -10.07 14.87 4.27
C ILE A 45 -8.56 14.78 4.01
N ILE A 46 -7.83 15.87 4.24
CA ILE A 46 -6.37 15.94 4.07
C ILE A 46 -5.65 15.01 5.06
N ALA A 47 -6.08 15.00 6.33
CA ALA A 47 -5.45 14.20 7.37
C ALA A 47 -5.61 12.69 7.11
N LEU A 48 -6.79 12.26 6.63
CA LEU A 48 -7.03 10.87 6.24
C LEU A 48 -6.11 10.40 5.12
N TRP A 49 -5.93 11.23 4.09
CA TRP A 49 -5.08 10.88 2.95
C TRP A 49 -3.61 10.75 3.36
N ASN A 50 -3.14 11.69 4.17
CA ASN A 50 -1.79 11.69 4.72
C ASN A 50 -1.56 10.49 5.65
N PHE A 51 -2.52 10.19 6.54
CA PHE A 51 -2.44 9.02 7.41
C PHE A 51 -2.37 7.70 6.61
N THR A 52 -3.21 7.56 5.59
CA THR A 52 -3.21 6.38 4.73
C THR A 52 -1.89 6.23 3.97
N TYR A 53 -1.30 7.34 3.54
CA TYR A 53 0.03 7.34 2.93
C TYR A 53 1.13 6.90 3.91
N ILE A 54 1.10 7.39 5.16
CA ILE A 54 2.05 6.99 6.20
C ILE A 54 1.95 5.48 6.44
N LEU A 55 0.74 4.94 6.60
CA LEU A 55 0.52 3.49 6.75
C LEU A 55 1.08 2.69 5.57
N PHE A 56 0.91 3.21 4.36
CA PHE A 56 1.45 2.60 3.16
C PHE A 56 2.99 2.61 3.15
N VAL A 57 3.63 3.72 3.52
CA VAL A 57 5.10 3.80 3.63
C VAL A 57 5.61 2.84 4.69
N ILE A 58 4.97 2.81 5.86
CA ILE A 58 5.30 1.86 6.94
C ILE A 58 5.21 0.42 6.43
N SER A 59 4.15 0.08 5.68
CA SER A 59 3.98 -1.27 5.13
C SER A 59 5.12 -1.68 4.18
N VAL A 60 5.62 -0.74 3.38
CA VAL A 60 6.76 -0.97 2.47
C VAL A 60 8.06 -1.12 3.25
N LEU A 61 8.29 -0.27 4.25
CA LEU A 61 9.47 -0.36 5.10
C LEU A 61 9.49 -1.66 5.90
N LEU A 62 8.33 -2.10 6.40
CA LEU A 62 8.19 -3.40 7.06
C LEU A 62 8.53 -4.53 6.10
N MET A 63 8.05 -4.49 4.86
CA MET A 63 8.38 -5.49 3.84
C MET A 63 9.90 -5.57 3.58
N GLU A 64 10.58 -4.43 3.43
CA GLU A 64 12.04 -4.37 3.22
C GLU A 64 12.80 -4.83 4.47
N LEU A 65 12.34 -4.46 5.66
CA LEU A 65 12.92 -4.89 6.92
C LEU A 65 12.78 -6.41 7.11
N PHE A 66 11.58 -6.97 6.93
CA PHE A 66 11.37 -8.41 7.03
C PHE A 66 12.19 -9.17 5.98
N ALA A 67 12.28 -8.65 4.75
CA ALA A 67 13.13 -9.25 3.71
C ALA A 67 14.62 -9.22 4.08
N SER A 68 15.12 -8.12 4.64
CA SER A 68 16.52 -7.98 5.05
C SER A 68 16.86 -8.87 6.24
N GLN A 69 16.00 -8.92 7.26
CA GLN A 69 16.15 -9.79 8.43
C GLN A 69 16.16 -11.28 8.01
N LEU A 70 15.28 -11.66 7.08
CA LEU A 70 15.23 -13.03 6.58
C LEU A 70 16.49 -13.39 5.78
N ARG A 71 16.98 -12.49 4.92
CA ARG A 71 18.24 -12.66 4.18
C ARG A 71 19.44 -12.78 5.13
N TYR A 72 19.51 -11.93 6.14
CA TYR A 72 20.56 -11.96 7.16
C TYR A 72 20.58 -13.31 7.89
N ASN A 73 19.41 -13.76 8.37
CA ASN A 73 19.29 -15.05 9.03
C ASN A 73 19.69 -16.21 8.11
N LEU A 74 19.31 -16.15 6.82
CA LEU A 74 19.71 -17.13 5.80
C LEU A 74 21.22 -17.23 5.66
N ILE A 75 21.90 -16.10 5.45
CA ILE A 75 23.37 -16.03 5.30
C ILE A 75 24.05 -16.57 6.57
N LYS A 76 23.56 -16.19 7.75
CA LYS A 76 24.09 -16.68 9.03
C LYS A 76 23.95 -18.20 9.19
N THR A 77 22.83 -18.81 8.78
CA THR A 77 22.69 -20.28 8.78
C THR A 77 23.62 -20.95 7.77
N LYS A 78 23.79 -20.37 6.58
CA LYS A 78 24.70 -20.90 5.55
C LYS A 78 26.16 -20.89 6.02
N LEU A 79 26.60 -19.81 6.67
CA LEU A 79 27.94 -19.71 7.25
C LEU A 79 28.18 -20.74 8.36
N LYS A 80 27.17 -20.99 9.22
CA LYS A 80 27.27 -22.02 10.26
C LYS A 80 27.35 -23.44 9.69
N GLN A 81 26.58 -23.74 8.65
CA GLN A 81 26.61 -25.05 7.98
C GLN A 81 27.97 -25.30 7.29
N GLY A 82 28.53 -24.29 6.62
CA GLY A 82 29.87 -24.37 6.02
C GLY A 82 31.01 -24.51 7.03
N ALA A 83 30.87 -23.91 8.23
CA ALA A 83 31.85 -24.08 9.30
C ALA A 83 31.81 -25.50 9.91
N GLN A 84 30.63 -26.12 10.02
CA GLN A 84 30.45 -27.47 10.56
C GLN A 84 30.98 -28.57 9.63
N SER A 85 30.91 -28.39 8.31
CA SER A 85 31.47 -29.35 7.34
C SER A 85 33.00 -29.38 7.33
N VAL A 86 33.67 -28.28 7.71
CA VAL A 86 35.14 -28.22 7.77
C VAL A 86 35.69 -28.90 9.03
N THR A 87 34.97 -28.86 10.15
CA THR A 87 35.43 -29.48 11.40
C THR A 87 35.33 -31.01 11.39
N LEU A 88 34.46 -31.61 10.56
CA LEU A 88 34.32 -33.07 10.44
C LEU A 88 35.27 -33.72 9.40
N GLY A 89 36.09 -32.91 8.71
CA GLY A 89 36.96 -33.33 7.60
C GLY A 89 38.43 -33.55 7.95
N ASN A 90 38.84 -33.54 9.23
CA ASN A 90 40.27 -33.54 9.59
C ASN A 90 40.87 -34.93 9.95
N ASN A 91 40.15 -36.04 9.77
CA ASN A 91 40.64 -37.37 10.18
C ASN A 91 40.60 -38.44 9.06
N GLY A 92 41.22 -38.20 7.90
CA GLY A 92 41.43 -39.30 6.93
C GLY A 92 42.07 -38.89 5.61
N VAL A 93 43.36 -39.16 5.46
CA VAL A 93 44.11 -39.03 4.20
C VAL A 93 43.81 -40.23 3.28
N THR A 94 43.59 -39.95 1.99
CA THR A 94 43.84 -40.75 0.75
C THR A 94 42.63 -40.86 -0.18
N GLY A 95 42.86 -40.66 -1.48
CA GLY A 95 42.02 -41.23 -2.54
C GLY A 95 41.36 -40.23 -3.50
N VAL A 96 41.97 -40.09 -4.68
CA VAL A 96 41.43 -39.42 -5.87
C VAL A 96 40.07 -40.01 -6.27
N LYS A 97 39.04 -39.17 -6.42
CA LYS A 97 38.00 -39.31 -7.45
C LYS A 97 37.36 -37.95 -7.71
N GLY A 98 37.59 -37.43 -8.91
CA GLY A 98 37.00 -36.20 -9.38
C GLY A 98 35.49 -36.34 -9.60
N HIS A 99 34.85 -35.17 -9.63
CA HIS A 99 33.65 -34.88 -10.39
C HIS A 99 32.23 -35.20 -9.83
N ASP A 100 32.10 -35.57 -8.55
CA ASP A 100 30.78 -35.78 -7.90
C ASP A 100 30.41 -34.73 -6.82
N LEU A 101 31.20 -33.65 -6.69
CA LEU A 101 31.00 -32.61 -5.67
C LEU A 101 30.34 -31.32 -6.18
N ALA A 102 29.91 -31.27 -7.45
CA ALA A 102 29.28 -30.09 -8.05
C ALA A 102 27.73 -30.18 -8.12
N GLN A 103 27.13 -31.30 -7.71
CA GLN A 103 25.67 -31.51 -7.84
C GLN A 103 24.89 -31.36 -6.53
N LYS A 104 25.56 -31.25 -5.38
CA LYS A 104 24.91 -31.14 -4.06
C LYS A 104 24.87 -29.72 -3.49
N ASP A 105 25.22 -28.72 -4.28
CA ASP A 105 25.16 -27.29 -3.87
C ASP A 105 24.08 -26.48 -4.60
N ILE A 106 23.23 -27.15 -5.40
CA ILE A 106 21.96 -26.59 -5.91
C ILE A 106 20.78 -27.12 -5.07
N MET A 107 21.03 -27.64 -3.87
CA MET A 107 20.00 -27.75 -2.83
C MET A 107 20.02 -26.47 -1.98
N ILE A 108 19.94 -25.31 -2.64
CA ILE A 108 19.53 -24.07 -1.98
C ILE A 108 18.04 -24.22 -1.64
N ASP A 109 17.81 -24.89 -0.52
CA ASP A 109 16.68 -24.78 0.40
C ASP A 109 15.35 -24.29 -0.23
N PHE A 110 14.68 -25.23 -0.91
CA PHE A 110 13.35 -25.03 -1.47
C PHE A 110 12.32 -24.59 -0.42
N HIS A 111 12.55 -24.94 0.86
CA HIS A 111 11.69 -24.56 1.98
C HIS A 111 11.91 -23.08 2.39
N GLN A 112 13.15 -22.59 2.32
CA GLN A 112 13.46 -21.20 2.62
C GLN A 112 12.98 -20.22 1.52
N GLN A 113 13.01 -20.65 0.25
CA GLN A 113 12.40 -19.92 -0.87
C GLN A 113 10.87 -19.79 -0.71
N LYS A 114 10.19 -20.85 -0.25
CA LYS A 114 8.73 -20.83 0.01
C LYS A 114 8.33 -19.87 1.14
N LYS A 115 9.07 -19.86 2.26
CA LYS A 115 8.81 -18.91 3.37
C LYS A 115 9.02 -17.46 2.95
N MET A 116 10.07 -17.19 2.17
CA MET A 116 10.34 -15.86 1.62
C MET A 116 9.23 -15.41 0.67
N LEU A 117 8.78 -16.30 -0.22
CA LEU A 117 7.66 -16.03 -1.13
C LEU A 117 6.34 -15.80 -0.38
N GLY A 118 6.05 -16.59 0.66
CA GLY A 118 4.84 -16.44 1.47
C GLY A 118 4.77 -15.09 2.20
N LEU A 119 5.87 -14.68 2.85
CA LEU A 119 5.98 -13.35 3.49
C LEU A 119 5.81 -12.21 2.48
N TYR A 120 6.42 -12.36 1.30
CA TYR A 120 6.32 -11.40 0.21
C TYR A 120 4.88 -11.26 -0.30
N LEU A 121 4.17 -12.37 -0.54
CA LEU A 121 2.76 -12.37 -0.94
C LEU A 121 1.86 -11.78 0.15
N PHE A 122 2.11 -12.11 1.43
CA PHE A 122 1.38 -11.53 2.56
C PHE A 122 1.53 -10.00 2.62
N CYS A 123 2.75 -9.47 2.41
CA CYS A 123 2.99 -8.02 2.37
C CYS A 123 2.24 -7.36 1.19
N ILE A 124 2.19 -8.00 0.02
CA ILE A 124 1.41 -7.48 -1.11
C ILE A 124 -0.08 -7.48 -0.80
N ILE A 125 -0.61 -8.53 -0.16
CA ILE A 125 -2.02 -8.59 0.24
C ILE A 125 -2.35 -7.47 1.23
N LEU A 126 -1.52 -7.28 2.27
CA LEU A 126 -1.72 -6.20 3.23
C LEU A 126 -1.71 -4.83 2.54
N ARG A 127 -0.78 -4.62 1.60
CA ARG A 127 -0.71 -3.42 0.78
C ARG A 127 -1.97 -3.23 -0.10
N LEU A 128 -2.48 -4.30 -0.71
CA LEU A 128 -3.72 -4.26 -1.48
C LEU A 128 -4.92 -3.89 -0.61
N VAL A 129 -5.03 -4.45 0.60
CA VAL A 129 -6.11 -4.12 1.55
C VAL A 129 -6.07 -2.63 1.92
N LEU A 130 -4.89 -2.07 2.20
CA LEU A 130 -4.75 -0.64 2.50
C LEU A 130 -5.13 0.24 1.30
N GLU A 131 -4.73 -0.14 0.08
CA GLU A 131 -5.11 0.57 -1.15
C GLU A 131 -6.62 0.51 -1.41
N MET A 132 -7.24 -0.65 -1.23
CA MET A 132 -8.68 -0.83 -1.40
C MET A 132 -9.47 -0.03 -0.36
N ALA A 133 -9.04 -0.02 0.89
CA ALA A 133 -9.64 0.79 1.95
C ALA A 133 -9.53 2.29 1.63
N PHE A 134 -8.37 2.74 1.16
CA PHE A 134 -8.15 4.12 0.73
C PHE A 134 -9.10 4.53 -0.40
N LEU A 135 -9.16 3.70 -1.46
CA LEU A 135 -10.02 3.94 -2.62
C LEU A 135 -11.51 3.97 -2.22
N TYR A 136 -11.93 3.05 -1.35
CA TYR A 136 -13.30 3.00 -0.84
C TYR A 136 -13.66 4.29 -0.10
N ILE A 137 -12.79 4.77 0.80
CA ILE A 137 -12.99 6.02 1.55
C ILE A 137 -13.10 7.21 0.58
N LEU A 138 -12.23 7.29 -0.44
CA LEU A 138 -12.29 8.37 -1.44
C LEU A 138 -13.61 8.39 -2.21
N VAL A 139 -14.06 7.24 -2.70
CA VAL A 139 -15.24 7.14 -3.56
C VAL A 139 -16.53 7.31 -2.78
N VAL A 140 -16.65 6.67 -1.61
CA VAL A 140 -17.91 6.63 -0.86
C VAL A 140 -18.05 7.80 0.10
N CYS A 141 -16.98 8.17 0.81
CA CYS A 141 -17.09 9.19 1.86
C CYS A 141 -16.82 10.60 1.33
N HIS A 142 -15.86 10.76 0.42
CA HIS A 142 -15.37 12.08 0.00
C HIS A 142 -16.00 12.58 -1.30
N LEU A 143 -16.16 11.71 -2.31
CA LEU A 143 -16.70 12.13 -3.60
C LEU A 143 -18.11 12.77 -3.51
N PRO A 144 -19.05 12.26 -2.70
CA PRO A 144 -20.39 12.86 -2.59
C PRO A 144 -20.38 14.25 -1.91
N LYS A 145 -19.39 14.52 -1.05
CA LYS A 145 -19.29 15.80 -0.32
C LYS A 145 -18.91 16.98 -1.23
N VAL A 146 -18.55 16.71 -2.48
CA VAL A 146 -18.01 17.68 -3.46
C VAL A 146 -18.86 17.70 -4.74
N ASP A 147 -20.15 17.36 -4.66
CA ASP A 147 -21.02 17.29 -5.84
C ASP A 147 -21.45 18.67 -6.39
N GLY A 148 -21.02 19.77 -5.74
CA GLY A 148 -21.33 21.13 -6.16
C GLY A 148 -22.79 21.55 -5.94
N SER A 149 -23.61 20.69 -5.35
CA SER A 149 -24.98 20.99 -4.96
C SER A 149 -25.02 21.96 -3.77
N PRO A 150 -26.03 22.85 -3.70
CA PRO A 150 -26.24 23.67 -2.51
C PRO A 150 -26.57 22.80 -1.30
N ILE A 151 -25.89 23.07 -0.19
CA ILE A 151 -26.02 22.36 1.08
C ILE A 151 -26.92 23.19 1.99
N ILE A 152 -28.03 22.60 2.43
CA ILE A 152 -28.92 23.24 3.40
C ILE A 152 -28.43 22.87 4.80
N CYS A 153 -28.01 23.86 5.57
CA CYS A 153 -27.50 23.67 6.92
C CYS A 153 -28.46 24.27 7.96
N SER A 154 -28.76 23.48 8.99
CA SER A 154 -29.40 23.93 10.22
C SER A 154 -28.82 23.12 11.38
N THR A 155 -28.25 23.79 12.38
CA THR A 155 -27.61 23.14 13.55
C THR A 155 -28.17 23.74 14.83
N GLY A 156 -28.00 23.07 15.99
CA GLY A 156 -28.51 23.59 17.26
C GLY A 156 -27.96 24.98 17.64
N LEU A 157 -26.76 25.33 17.17
CA LEU A 157 -26.14 26.65 17.37
C LEU A 157 -26.54 27.68 16.31
N CYS A 158 -27.13 27.23 15.20
CA CYS A 158 -27.56 28.05 14.08
C CYS A 158 -28.94 27.59 13.59
N PRO A 159 -30.03 28.21 14.08
CA PRO A 159 -31.38 27.91 13.63
C PRO A 159 -31.56 28.45 12.20
N GLY A 160 -31.05 27.68 11.23
CA GLY A 160 -31.22 27.90 9.80
C GLY A 160 -32.65 27.57 9.34
N PRO A 161 -32.93 27.68 8.03
CA PRO A 161 -32.05 27.12 7.00
C PRO A 161 -31.13 28.14 6.35
N TYR A 162 -29.83 27.84 6.33
CA TYR A 162 -28.84 28.55 5.52
C TYR A 162 -28.46 27.70 4.32
N THR A 163 -28.39 28.31 3.14
CA THR A 163 -27.88 27.69 1.93
C THR A 163 -26.38 27.96 1.83
N CYS A 164 -25.58 26.90 1.78
CA CYS A 164 -24.14 26.95 1.66
C CYS A 164 -23.68 26.25 0.38
N LEU A 165 -22.55 26.70 -0.18
CA LEU A 165 -21.97 26.18 -1.40
C LEU A 165 -20.46 26.01 -1.21
N VAL A 166 -19.95 24.88 -1.72
CA VAL A 166 -18.51 24.66 -1.84
C VAL A 166 -18.04 25.23 -3.18
N ARG A 167 -17.29 26.34 -3.14
CA ARG A 167 -16.64 26.90 -4.32
C ARG A 167 -15.49 25.99 -4.79
N ALA A 168 -15.19 26.03 -6.08
CA ALA A 168 -14.16 25.19 -6.71
C ALA A 168 -14.38 23.68 -6.46
N ALA A 169 -15.64 23.24 -6.39
CA ALA A 169 -15.99 21.82 -6.26
C ALA A 169 -15.40 20.97 -7.41
N VAL A 170 -15.35 21.53 -8.63
CA VAL A 170 -14.74 20.87 -9.79
C VAL A 170 -13.25 20.57 -9.57
N GLU A 171 -12.47 21.54 -9.06
CA GLU A 171 -11.04 21.35 -8.78
C GLU A 171 -10.82 20.26 -7.72
N LYS A 172 -11.58 20.34 -6.63
CA LYS A 172 -11.51 19.36 -5.52
C LYS A 172 -11.89 17.95 -5.99
N ARG A 173 -12.92 17.83 -6.86
CA ARG A 173 -13.34 16.58 -7.48
C ARG A 173 -12.28 16.00 -8.40
N MET A 174 -11.62 16.83 -9.21
CA MET A 174 -10.52 16.38 -10.08
C MET A 174 -9.35 15.82 -9.28
N SER A 175 -9.01 16.41 -8.12
CA SER A 175 -7.98 15.87 -7.22
C SER A 175 -8.35 14.49 -6.67
N ILE A 176 -9.61 14.28 -6.27
CA ILE A 176 -10.08 12.96 -5.82
C ILE A 176 -9.97 11.94 -6.96
N ILE A 177 -10.42 12.29 -8.17
CA ILE A 177 -10.35 11.40 -9.33
C ILE A 177 -8.90 11.03 -9.67
N MET A 178 -7.97 11.98 -9.59
CA MET A 178 -6.54 11.73 -9.78
C MET A 178 -6.00 10.73 -8.75
N LEU A 179 -6.32 10.91 -7.46
CA LEU A 179 -5.95 9.97 -6.40
C LEU A 179 -6.54 8.57 -6.62
N CYS A 180 -7.81 8.49 -7.00
CA CYS A 180 -8.47 7.23 -7.34
C CYS A 180 -7.80 6.53 -8.52
N THR A 181 -7.42 7.29 -9.56
CA THR A 181 -6.79 6.74 -10.77
C THR A 181 -5.41 6.16 -10.46
N VAL A 182 -4.60 6.89 -9.68
CA VAL A 182 -3.28 6.42 -9.24
C VAL A 182 -3.38 5.20 -8.34
N SER A 183 -4.30 5.20 -7.37
CA SER A 183 -4.54 4.03 -6.51
C SER A 183 -5.03 2.82 -7.31
N GLY A 184 -5.96 3.01 -8.25
CA GLY A 184 -6.44 1.97 -9.15
C GLY A 184 -5.32 1.36 -10.01
N ALA A 185 -4.44 2.19 -10.58
CA ALA A 185 -3.29 1.71 -11.34
C ALA A 185 -2.30 0.91 -10.48
N ILE A 186 -2.09 1.31 -9.22
CA ILE A 186 -1.26 0.57 -8.25
C ILE A 186 -1.89 -0.78 -7.91
N ILE A 187 -3.19 -0.82 -7.63
CA ILE A 187 -3.94 -2.07 -7.35
C ILE A 187 -3.82 -3.00 -8.55
N PHE A 188 -4.12 -2.51 -9.76
CA PHE A 188 -4.06 -3.30 -10.99
C PHE A 188 -2.67 -3.89 -11.23
N THR A 189 -1.62 -3.06 -11.14
CA THR A 189 -0.23 -3.53 -11.34
C THR A 189 0.17 -4.53 -10.27
N SER A 190 -0.26 -4.33 -9.02
CA SER A 190 0.03 -5.23 -7.90
C SER A 190 -0.68 -6.58 -8.07
N VAL A 191 -1.94 -6.59 -8.53
CA VAL A 191 -2.68 -7.82 -8.83
C VAL A 191 -2.02 -8.58 -9.98
N LEU A 192 -1.65 -7.90 -11.07
CA LEU A 192 -0.92 -8.52 -12.18
C LEU A 192 0.39 -9.18 -11.71
N PHE A 193 1.12 -8.49 -10.84
CA PHE A 193 2.35 -9.03 -10.27
C PHE A 193 2.11 -10.31 -9.45
N VAL A 194 1.05 -10.32 -8.63
CA VAL A 194 0.66 -11.51 -7.85
C VAL A 194 0.25 -12.66 -8.76
N LEU A 195 -0.55 -12.39 -9.79
CA LEU A 195 -0.98 -13.40 -10.77
C LEU A 195 0.21 -13.98 -11.53
N TYR A 196 1.12 -13.12 -12.01
CA TYR A 196 2.36 -13.55 -12.67
C TYR A 196 3.19 -14.45 -11.77
N THR A 197 3.43 -14.01 -10.53
CA THR A 197 4.25 -14.75 -9.56
C THR A 197 3.62 -16.10 -9.20
N THR A 198 2.30 -16.13 -9.01
CA THR A 198 1.54 -17.36 -8.71
C THR A 198 1.56 -18.32 -9.90
N CYS A 199 1.32 -17.82 -11.11
CA CYS A 199 1.35 -18.61 -12.34
C CYS A 199 2.75 -19.21 -12.57
N HIS A 200 3.80 -18.39 -12.49
CA HIS A 200 5.18 -18.83 -12.60
C HIS A 200 5.51 -19.89 -11.55
N TYR A 201 5.09 -19.70 -10.30
CA TYR A 201 5.30 -20.67 -9.22
C TYR A 201 4.59 -22.01 -9.48
N ILE A 202 3.34 -22.00 -9.95
CA ILE A 202 2.57 -23.21 -10.29
C ILE A 202 3.20 -23.93 -11.49
N LEU A 203 3.64 -23.19 -12.52
CA LEU A 203 4.27 -23.75 -13.71
C LEU A 203 5.63 -24.41 -13.39
N LEU A 204 6.48 -23.79 -12.55
CA LEU A 204 7.71 -24.43 -12.07
C LEU A 204 7.41 -25.63 -11.16
N GLY A 205 6.34 -25.58 -10.37
CA GLY A 205 5.89 -26.71 -9.56
C GLY A 205 5.47 -27.93 -10.39
N ARG A 206 4.87 -27.71 -11.57
CA ARG A 206 4.44 -28.78 -12.50
C ARG A 206 5.61 -29.48 -13.19
N ASN A 207 6.67 -28.77 -13.56
CA ASN A 207 7.83 -29.38 -14.24
C ASN A 207 8.59 -30.40 -13.36
N HIS A 208 8.42 -30.34 -12.04
CA HIS A 208 9.07 -31.30 -11.13
C HIS A 208 8.27 -32.60 -10.91
N HIS A 209 7.02 -32.67 -11.36
CA HIS A 209 6.17 -33.88 -11.28
C HIS A 209 6.04 -34.60 -12.63
N GLY A 210 6.73 -34.11 -13.67
CA GLY A 210 6.65 -34.61 -15.05
C GLY A 210 7.87 -35.39 -15.53
N SER A 211 8.68 -35.98 -14.64
CA SER A 211 9.69 -36.97 -15.03
C SER A 211 9.12 -38.37 -14.82
N PRO A 212 8.56 -39.01 -15.87
CA PRO A 212 8.31 -40.44 -15.84
C PRO A 212 9.67 -41.16 -15.95
N ILE A 213 9.90 -42.07 -15.00
CA ILE A 213 10.88 -43.15 -15.10
C ILE A 213 10.37 -44.15 -16.14
#